data_AF-A0A1J4YM93-F1
#
_entry.id   AF-A0A1J4YM93-F1
#
_cell.length_a   1.000
_cell.length_b   1.000
_cell.length_c   1.000
_cell.angle_alpha   90.00
_cell.angle_beta   90.00
_cell.angle_gamma   90.00
#
_symmetry.space_group_name_H-M   'P 1'
#
loop_
_entity.id
_entity.type
_entity.pdbx_description
1 polymer ?
#
loop_
_entity_poly.entity_id
_entity_poly.type
_entity_poly.pdbx_seq_one_letter_code
_entity_poly.pdbx_strand_id
1 'polypeptide(L)'
;MPDSSGFLGEKRMRNNVIFKINPEKIDSKKIKIAARSIRQGKLVAFPTETVYGLGSDVFNARAVLKIFKIKGRPGNDPLIVHISEKETLFNLAKEIPEEAMKLIDEFWPGPLTVVLKKSNIVPDIVTAGLDTIAIRMPRNAIALNLIKFAGTPVAAPSANLFGRPSPTCAQHVIDDLTGKVDIILDGGRTEIGLESTVIDMTRRPFRILRPGGITMKEIRRLLGKVELNSDESDIIRSPGVLPHHYSPKAKLLLVEKGNGQINEMKRLALNFKKQGKNIGIMVTSENQNKFNGFKIQVIGSINDSRTCAFNLFSILRSFDKEKVDVIIAEGIGLRGL
;
A
#
# COMPACT_ATOMS: atom_id res chain seq x y z
N MET A 1 22.87 38.10 -24.29
CA MET A 1 23.38 36.72 -24.22
C MET A 1 22.74 36.05 -23.02
N PRO A 2 21.84 35.07 -23.19
CA PRO A 2 21.31 34.31 -22.06
C PRO A 2 22.21 33.12 -21.78
N ASP A 3 22.63 33.03 -20.52
CA ASP A 3 23.53 32.03 -19.97
C ASP A 3 22.82 30.67 -19.88
N SER A 4 23.44 29.68 -20.51
CA SER A 4 22.97 28.31 -20.64
C SER A 4 23.58 27.44 -19.55
N SER A 5 22.79 27.08 -18.54
CA SER A 5 23.11 25.96 -17.64
C SER A 5 21.90 25.05 -17.46
N GLY A 6 21.69 24.18 -18.46
CA GLY A 6 20.71 23.12 -18.43
C GLY A 6 21.17 21.98 -17.50
N PHE A 7 20.51 21.85 -16.34
CA PHE A 7 20.57 20.62 -15.55
C PHE A 7 19.59 19.58 -16.12
N LEU A 8 20.15 18.48 -16.64
CA LEU A 8 19.40 17.32 -17.11
C LEU A 8 18.64 16.64 -15.96
N GLY A 9 17.31 16.48 -16.09
CA GLY A 9 16.55 15.45 -15.38
C GLY A 9 15.15 15.81 -14.86
N GLU A 10 14.64 17.02 -15.04
CA GLU A 10 13.31 17.40 -14.54
C GLU A 10 12.27 17.44 -15.68
N LYS A 11 11.30 16.52 -15.64
CA LYS A 11 10.16 16.55 -16.56
C LYS A 11 8.96 17.16 -15.84
N ARG A 12 8.71 18.45 -16.04
CA ARG A 12 7.45 19.10 -15.62
C ARG A 12 6.31 18.63 -16.53
N MET A 13 5.54 17.65 -16.07
CA MET A 13 4.28 17.27 -16.71
C MET A 13 3.16 17.79 -15.82
N ARG A 14 2.44 18.84 -16.27
CA ARG A 14 1.24 19.45 -15.65
C ARG A 14 1.22 19.38 -14.10
N ASN A 15 1.67 20.44 -13.44
CA ASN A 15 1.61 20.72 -12.00
C ASN A 15 2.31 19.76 -11.01
N ASN A 16 2.78 18.59 -11.42
CA ASN A 16 3.52 17.68 -10.52
C ASN A 16 5.04 17.82 -10.73
N VAL A 17 5.82 17.86 -9.64
CA VAL A 17 7.29 17.74 -9.68
C VAL A 17 7.67 16.29 -9.40
N ILE A 18 8.42 15.67 -10.30
CA ILE A 18 8.90 14.28 -10.12
C ILE A 18 10.39 14.32 -9.81
N PHE A 19 10.76 13.85 -8.62
CA PHE A 19 12.15 13.68 -8.23
C PHE A 19 12.54 12.22 -8.33
N LYS A 20 13.38 11.90 -9.31
CA LYS A 20 14.05 10.60 -9.35
C LYS A 20 15.11 10.53 -8.25
N ILE A 21 15.00 9.54 -7.38
CA ILE A 21 15.88 9.29 -6.24
C ILE A 21 16.51 7.91 -6.43
N ASN A 22 17.84 7.83 -6.38
CA ASN A 22 18.54 6.55 -6.29
C ASN A 22 18.44 6.06 -4.83
N PRO A 23 17.82 4.90 -4.55
CA PRO A 23 17.76 4.34 -3.20
C PRO A 23 19.15 4.07 -2.58
N GLU A 24 20.17 3.77 -3.39
CA GLU A 24 21.54 3.52 -2.95
C GLU A 24 22.33 4.80 -2.68
N LYS A 25 21.89 5.92 -3.26
CA LYS A 25 22.55 7.23 -3.13
C LYS A 25 21.51 8.34 -3.08
N ILE A 26 20.93 8.52 -1.90
CA ILE A 26 19.84 9.48 -1.67
C ILE A 26 20.35 10.92 -1.78
N ASP A 27 19.77 11.67 -2.72
CA ASP A 27 19.98 13.11 -2.84
C ASP A 27 19.20 13.85 -1.76
N SER A 28 19.90 14.23 -0.69
CA SER A 28 19.30 14.93 0.45
C SER A 28 18.63 16.26 0.09
N LYS A 29 19.06 16.95 -1.00
CA LYS A 29 18.44 18.23 -1.40
C LYS A 29 17.01 18.00 -1.88
N LYS A 30 16.79 16.98 -2.72
CA LYS A 30 15.46 16.62 -3.22
C LYS A 30 14.53 16.18 -2.08
N ILE A 31 15.04 15.38 -1.14
CA ILE A 31 14.23 14.96 0.02
C ILE A 31 13.89 16.16 0.91
N LYS A 32 14.83 17.09 1.16
CA LYS A 32 14.56 18.31 1.94
C LYS A 32 13.50 19.22 1.29
N ILE A 33 13.46 19.30 -0.04
CA ILE A 33 12.41 20.03 -0.77
C ILE A 33 11.04 19.37 -0.56
N ALA A 34 10.97 18.04 -0.69
CA ALA A 34 9.74 17.29 -0.44
C ALA A 34 9.27 17.40 1.02
N ALA A 35 10.18 17.28 1.97
CA ALA A 35 9.92 17.46 3.40
C ALA A 35 9.40 18.87 3.74
N ARG A 36 9.96 19.91 3.12
CA ARG A 36 9.45 21.29 3.27
C ARG A 36 8.04 21.41 2.70
N SER A 37 7.74 20.72 1.60
CA SER A 37 6.41 20.73 0.99
C SER A 37 5.36 20.09 1.91
N ILE A 38 5.69 18.97 2.58
CA ILE A 38 4.84 18.38 3.63
C ILE A 38 4.47 19.43 4.69
N ARG A 39 5.47 20.14 5.25
CA ARG A 39 5.23 21.20 6.25
C ARG A 39 4.37 22.36 5.72
N GLN A 40 4.44 22.64 4.42
CA GLN A 40 3.62 23.67 3.76
C GLN A 40 2.18 23.20 3.48
N GLY A 41 1.78 22.00 3.94
CA GLY A 41 0.44 21.44 3.70
C GLY A 41 0.23 21.00 2.25
N LYS A 42 1.32 20.68 1.54
CA LYS A 42 1.31 20.05 0.21
C LYS A 42 1.36 18.53 0.36
N LEU A 43 1.01 17.83 -0.72
CA LEU A 43 1.00 16.37 -0.76
C LEU A 43 2.24 15.84 -1.48
N VAL A 44 2.85 14.82 -0.90
CA VAL A 44 4.02 14.15 -1.47
C VAL A 44 3.73 12.66 -1.60
N ALA A 45 3.82 12.12 -2.81
CA ALA A 45 3.85 10.68 -2.99
C ALA A 45 5.28 10.15 -2.83
N PHE A 46 5.45 9.07 -2.07
CA PHE A 46 6.77 8.52 -1.76
C PHE A 46 6.76 6.99 -1.67
N PRO A 47 7.88 6.32 -1.98
CA PRO A 47 7.98 4.86 -1.90
C PRO A 47 8.08 4.39 -0.45
N THR A 48 7.61 3.18 -0.19
CA THR A 48 7.97 2.38 1.00
C THR A 48 8.44 1.00 0.52
N GLU A 49 8.81 0.11 1.45
CA GLU A 49 9.03 -1.31 1.14
C GLU A 49 7.74 -2.03 0.73
N THR A 50 6.57 -1.52 1.14
CA THR A 50 5.25 -2.11 0.86
C THR A 50 4.66 -1.61 -0.47
N VAL A 51 4.10 -0.41 -0.45
CA VAL A 51 3.47 0.29 -1.58
C VAL A 51 3.83 1.78 -1.50
N TYR A 52 3.64 2.55 -2.57
CA TYR A 52 3.78 4.01 -2.52
C TYR A 52 2.67 4.63 -1.66
N GLY A 53 3.04 5.56 -0.80
CA GLY A 53 2.12 6.32 0.06
C GLY A 53 1.91 7.76 -0.45
N LEU A 54 0.72 8.32 -0.20
CA LEU A 54 0.41 9.73 -0.46
C LEU A 54 0.40 10.49 0.86
N GLY A 55 1.49 11.17 1.17
CA GLY A 55 1.76 11.79 2.47
C GLY A 55 1.30 13.23 2.61
N SER A 56 0.82 13.57 3.81
CA SER A 56 0.72 14.94 4.33
C SER A 56 1.15 14.99 5.79
N ASP A 57 1.42 16.19 6.29
CA ASP A 57 1.62 16.43 7.73
C ASP A 57 0.37 15.98 8.51
N VAL A 58 0.57 15.13 9.53
CA VAL A 58 -0.49 14.61 10.41
C VAL A 58 -1.24 15.73 11.11
N PHE A 59 -0.55 16.81 11.52
CA PHE A 59 -1.14 17.89 12.30
C PHE A 59 -1.86 18.92 11.43
N ASN A 60 -1.70 18.87 10.12
CA ASN A 60 -2.36 19.77 9.19
C ASN A 60 -3.67 19.15 8.67
N ALA A 61 -4.76 19.39 9.40
CA ALA A 61 -6.08 18.85 9.05
C ALA A 61 -6.54 19.21 7.62
N ARG A 62 -6.18 20.39 7.11
CA ARG A 62 -6.49 20.79 5.73
C ARG A 62 -5.72 19.95 4.71
N ALA A 63 -4.46 19.63 4.98
CA ALA A 63 -3.66 18.77 4.12
C ALA A 63 -4.17 17.31 4.15
N VAL A 64 -4.52 16.80 5.32
CA VAL A 64 -5.15 15.48 5.46
C VAL A 64 -6.47 15.42 4.69
N LEU A 65 -7.32 16.46 4.77
CA LEU A 65 -8.55 16.53 3.98
C LEU A 65 -8.31 16.48 2.46
N LYS A 66 -7.20 17.06 1.97
CA LYS A 66 -6.84 16.96 0.55
C LYS A 66 -6.58 15.52 0.12
N ILE A 67 -5.96 14.69 0.97
CA ILE A 67 -5.75 13.26 0.70
C ILE A 67 -7.09 12.57 0.44
N PHE A 68 -8.06 12.75 1.34
CA PHE A 68 -9.39 12.16 1.17
C PHE A 68 -10.06 12.61 -0.13
N LYS A 69 -10.07 13.93 -0.40
CA LYS A 69 -10.68 14.52 -1.60
C LYS A 69 -10.05 14.02 -2.91
N ILE A 70 -8.72 14.04 -3.00
CA ILE A 70 -8.00 13.66 -4.23
C ILE A 70 -8.18 12.18 -4.55
N LYS A 71 -8.15 11.33 -3.52
CA LYS A 71 -8.33 9.89 -3.69
C LYS A 71 -9.79 9.50 -3.94
N GLY A 72 -10.75 10.34 -3.56
CA GLY A 72 -12.16 9.92 -3.44
C GLY A 72 -12.33 8.89 -2.32
N ARG A 73 -11.52 8.98 -1.25
CA ARG A 73 -11.54 8.06 -0.11
C ARG A 73 -12.69 8.44 0.83
N PRO A 74 -13.49 7.47 1.31
CA PRO A 74 -14.51 7.72 2.33
C PRO A 74 -13.93 8.33 3.60
N GLY A 75 -14.65 9.29 4.21
CA GLY A 75 -14.19 9.97 5.44
C GLY A 75 -14.18 9.09 6.69
N ASN A 76 -14.79 7.90 6.62
CA ASN A 76 -14.81 6.89 7.68
C ASN A 76 -13.65 5.86 7.57
N ASP A 77 -12.74 6.01 6.60
CA ASP A 77 -11.62 5.08 6.37
C ASP A 77 -10.31 5.71 6.88
N PRO A 78 -9.83 5.36 8.09
CA PRO A 78 -8.73 6.05 8.76
C PRO A 78 -7.41 5.96 7.98
N LEU A 79 -6.43 6.80 8.35
CA LEU A 79 -5.11 6.82 7.71
C LEU A 79 -4.05 6.18 8.61
N ILE A 80 -3.02 5.59 7.99
CA ILE A 80 -1.81 5.14 8.70
C ILE A 80 -0.86 6.32 8.86
N VAL A 81 -0.43 6.57 10.08
CA VAL A 81 0.60 7.55 10.42
C VAL A 81 1.98 6.90 10.34
N HIS A 82 2.86 7.50 9.55
CA HIS A 82 4.24 7.08 9.38
C HIS A 82 5.17 7.94 10.23
N ILE A 83 6.06 7.28 10.97
CA ILE A 83 7.09 7.91 11.81
C ILE A 83 8.49 7.50 11.34
N SER A 84 9.51 8.31 11.67
CA SER A 84 10.91 7.99 11.38
C SER A 84 11.73 7.57 12.60
N GLU A 85 11.19 7.76 13.80
CA GLU A 85 11.86 7.52 15.07
C GLU A 85 10.84 6.93 16.05
N LYS A 86 11.22 5.87 16.76
CA LYS A 86 10.32 5.09 17.62
C LYS A 86 9.73 5.94 18.74
N GLU A 87 10.51 6.89 19.25
CA GLU A 87 10.15 7.81 20.33
C GLU A 87 8.90 8.64 19.99
N THR A 88 8.69 8.92 18.71
CA THR A 88 7.51 9.65 18.22
C THR A 88 6.20 8.91 18.52
N LEU A 89 6.25 7.58 18.64
CA LEU A 89 5.10 6.75 19.01
C LEU A 89 4.44 7.22 20.31
N PHE A 90 5.25 7.51 21.33
CA PHE A 90 4.77 7.86 22.68
C PHE A 90 4.04 9.21 22.72
N ASN A 91 4.24 10.08 21.72
CA ASN A 91 3.49 11.33 21.58
C ASN A 91 2.14 11.12 20.91
N LEU A 92 2.02 10.11 20.03
CA LEU A 92 0.84 9.86 19.18
C LEU A 92 -0.13 8.87 19.78
N ALA A 93 0.35 7.96 20.64
CA ALA A 93 -0.44 6.90 21.25
C ALA A 93 -0.31 6.90 22.77
N LYS A 94 -1.33 6.38 23.45
CA LYS A 94 -1.37 6.15 24.90
C LYS A 94 -1.73 4.70 25.20
N GLU A 95 -1.56 4.29 26.45
CA GLU A 95 -1.95 2.94 26.93
C GLU A 95 -1.32 1.82 26.08
N ILE A 96 -0.02 1.96 25.76
CA ILE A 96 0.69 1.04 24.85
C ILE A 96 1.01 -0.26 25.61
N PRO A 97 0.48 -1.43 25.22
CA PRO A 97 0.79 -2.69 25.88
C PRO A 97 2.25 -3.12 25.66
N GLU A 98 2.84 -3.84 26.61
CA GLU A 98 4.19 -4.41 26.47
C GLU A 98 4.29 -5.33 25.23
N GLU A 99 3.23 -6.06 24.90
CA GLU A 99 3.17 -6.89 23.69
C GLU A 99 3.24 -6.08 22.39
N ALA A 100 2.70 -4.86 22.38
CA ALA A 100 2.87 -3.99 21.23
C ALA A 100 4.34 -3.61 21.07
N MET A 101 5.04 -3.34 22.17
CA MET A 101 6.48 -3.04 22.15
C MET A 101 7.31 -4.21 21.64
N LYS A 102 6.98 -5.46 22.03
CA LYS A 102 7.65 -6.66 21.48
C LYS A 102 7.54 -6.76 19.96
N LEU A 103 6.37 -6.47 19.40
CA LEU A 103 6.17 -6.46 17.95
C LEU A 103 6.90 -5.29 17.28
N ILE A 104 6.85 -4.11 17.89
CA ILE A 104 7.55 -2.91 17.39
C ILE A 104 9.07 -3.17 17.36
N ASP A 105 9.64 -3.73 18.42
CA ASP A 105 11.08 -3.97 18.52
C ASP A 105 11.58 -5.01 17.52
N GLU A 106 10.77 -6.02 17.20
CA GLU A 106 11.12 -7.02 16.18
C GLU A 106 10.93 -6.49 14.75
N PHE A 107 9.82 -5.79 14.49
CA PHE A 107 9.36 -5.55 13.12
C PHE A 107 9.48 -4.09 12.65
N TRP A 108 9.90 -3.14 13.48
CA TRP A 108 10.18 -1.76 13.06
C TRP A 108 11.68 -1.48 12.95
N PRO A 109 12.12 -0.76 11.90
CA PRO A 109 11.34 -0.36 10.71
C PRO A 109 10.89 -1.57 9.88
N GLY A 110 9.64 -1.55 9.38
CA GLY A 110 9.11 -2.65 8.58
C GLY A 110 7.61 -2.62 8.28
N PRO A 111 7.10 -3.70 7.66
CA PRO A 111 5.74 -3.78 7.14
C PRO A 111 4.71 -4.14 8.22
N LEU A 112 4.92 -3.68 9.46
CA LEU A 112 3.97 -3.81 10.55
C LEU A 112 3.32 -2.46 10.86
N THR A 113 2.00 -2.47 10.97
CA THR A 113 1.20 -1.36 11.49
C THR A 113 0.52 -1.81 12.77
N VAL A 114 0.68 -1.04 13.84
CA VAL A 114 -0.01 -1.28 15.12
C VAL A 114 -1.13 -0.26 15.29
N VAL A 115 -2.31 -0.74 15.68
CA VAL A 115 -3.42 0.10 16.09
C VAL A 115 -3.41 0.20 17.61
N LEU A 116 -3.36 1.44 18.11
CA LEU A 116 -3.24 1.78 19.52
C LEU A 116 -4.28 2.84 19.90
N LYS A 117 -4.48 3.10 21.19
CA LYS A 117 -5.28 4.25 21.64
C LYS A 117 -4.60 5.55 21.27
N LYS A 118 -5.34 6.48 20.63
CA LYS A 118 -4.76 7.77 20.19
C LYS A 118 -4.56 8.71 21.38
N SER A 119 -3.52 9.53 21.29
CA SER A 119 -3.38 10.70 22.16
C SER A 119 -4.23 11.87 21.64
N ASN A 120 -4.43 12.89 22.48
CA ASN A 120 -5.25 14.06 22.12
C ASN A 120 -4.60 14.96 21.07
N ILE A 121 -3.31 14.77 20.78
CA ILE A 121 -2.60 15.59 19.79
C ILE A 121 -2.97 15.20 18.36
N VAL A 122 -3.52 14.00 18.17
CA VAL A 122 -3.86 13.44 16.86
C VAL A 122 -5.21 14.02 16.40
N PRO A 123 -5.26 14.75 15.27
CA PRO A 123 -6.51 15.29 14.74
C PRO A 123 -7.47 14.18 14.32
N ASP A 124 -8.76 14.33 14.62
CA ASP A 124 -9.79 13.30 14.36
C ASP A 124 -9.92 12.92 12.88
N ILE A 125 -9.62 13.84 11.97
CA ILE A 125 -9.64 13.57 10.53
C ILE A 125 -8.63 12.47 10.12
N VAL A 126 -7.56 12.29 10.89
CA VAL A 126 -6.57 11.22 10.64
C VAL A 126 -7.13 9.85 11.02
N THR A 127 -7.89 9.79 12.12
CA THR A 127 -8.45 8.56 12.67
C THR A 127 -9.91 8.33 12.28
N ALA A 128 -10.46 9.14 11.37
CA ALA A 128 -11.87 9.12 11.00
C ALA A 128 -12.81 9.24 12.23
N GLY A 129 -12.40 10.00 13.25
CA GLY A 129 -13.15 10.18 14.50
C GLY A 129 -13.01 9.03 15.51
N LEU A 130 -12.21 7.99 15.21
CA LEU A 130 -11.98 6.89 16.13
C LEU A 130 -11.04 7.29 17.27
N ASP A 131 -11.19 6.64 18.43
CA ASP A 131 -10.29 6.74 19.59
C ASP A 131 -8.95 6.01 19.40
N THR A 132 -8.73 5.45 18.22
CA THR A 132 -7.56 4.64 17.90
C THR A 132 -6.78 5.22 16.73
N ILE A 133 -5.46 4.99 16.71
CA ILE A 133 -4.55 5.43 15.66
C ILE A 133 -3.74 4.24 15.14
N ALA A 134 -3.60 4.16 13.82
CA ALA A 134 -2.73 3.21 13.15
C ALA A 134 -1.35 3.85 12.90
N ILE A 135 -0.28 3.27 13.45
CA ILE A 135 1.09 3.82 13.35
C ILE A 135 2.01 2.78 12.72
N ARG A 136 2.98 3.24 11.93
CA ARG A 136 4.03 2.44 11.32
C ARG A 136 5.34 3.20 11.18
N MET A 137 6.46 2.50 11.33
CA MET A 137 7.78 3.00 10.92
C MET A 137 8.23 2.24 9.65
N PRO A 138 8.20 2.87 8.45
CA PRO A 138 8.46 2.16 7.20
C PRO A 138 9.95 1.80 7.06
N ARG A 139 10.26 0.58 6.56
CA ARG A 139 11.64 0.18 6.22
C ARG A 139 12.02 0.65 4.83
N ASN A 140 12.07 1.97 4.64
CA ASN A 140 12.51 2.54 3.38
C ASN A 140 13.28 3.83 3.62
N ALA A 141 14.52 3.90 3.14
CA ALA A 141 15.41 5.02 3.41
C ALA A 141 14.88 6.35 2.87
N ILE A 142 14.16 6.36 1.73
CA ILE A 142 13.52 7.56 1.18
C ILE A 142 12.39 8.03 2.10
N ALA A 143 11.52 7.12 2.53
CA ALA A 143 10.42 7.44 3.46
C ALA A 143 10.94 7.94 4.82
N LEU A 144 11.90 7.25 5.41
CA LEU A 144 12.49 7.63 6.71
C LEU A 144 13.15 9.01 6.64
N ASN A 145 13.95 9.28 5.60
CA ASN A 145 14.56 10.60 5.42
C ASN A 145 13.51 11.69 5.15
N LEU A 146 12.45 11.40 4.39
CA LEU A 146 11.36 12.35 4.15
C LEU A 146 10.70 12.76 5.47
N ILE A 147 10.29 11.78 6.29
CA ILE A 147 9.61 12.02 7.57
C ILE A 147 10.55 12.75 8.54
N LYS A 148 11.81 12.29 8.63
CA LYS A 148 12.83 12.91 9.49
C LYS A 148 13.10 14.37 9.12
N PHE A 149 13.33 14.66 7.84
CA PHE A 149 13.53 16.04 7.39
C PHE A 149 12.26 16.88 7.41
N ALA A 150 11.08 16.26 7.36
CA ALA A 150 9.80 16.96 7.54
C ALA A 150 9.67 17.47 8.97
N GLY A 151 10.21 16.73 9.95
CA GLY A 151 10.14 17.09 11.38
C GLY A 151 8.74 16.90 11.95
N THR A 152 7.90 16.11 11.29
CA THR A 152 6.52 15.80 11.67
C THR A 152 6.15 14.40 11.19
N PRO A 153 5.31 13.65 11.92
CA PRO A 153 4.70 12.42 11.41
C PRO A 153 3.92 12.66 10.11
N VAL A 154 3.86 11.65 9.25
CA VAL A 154 3.22 11.76 7.93
C VAL A 154 2.01 10.82 7.83
N ALA A 155 0.81 11.37 7.67
CA ALA A 155 -0.39 10.57 7.37
C ALA A 155 -0.31 10.15 5.91
N ALA A 156 -0.30 8.85 5.62
CA ALA A 156 -0.18 8.36 4.26
C ALA A 156 -0.95 7.05 4.02
N PRO A 157 -2.10 7.08 3.31
CA PRO A 157 -2.63 5.89 2.66
C PRO A 157 -1.84 5.59 1.38
N SER A 158 -2.17 4.49 0.70
CA SER A 158 -1.61 4.16 -0.60
C SER A 158 -1.85 5.28 -1.64
N ALA A 159 -0.92 5.50 -2.57
CA ALA A 159 -0.93 6.62 -3.52
C ALA A 159 -1.73 6.34 -4.82
N ASN A 160 -2.90 5.71 -4.71
CA ASN A 160 -3.83 5.44 -5.80
C ASN A 160 -5.17 6.16 -5.60
N LEU A 161 -5.97 6.26 -6.66
CA LEU A 161 -7.39 6.56 -6.51
C LEU A 161 -8.06 5.43 -5.73
N PHE A 162 -9.00 5.78 -4.85
CA PHE A 162 -9.67 4.83 -3.98
C PHE A 162 -10.32 3.69 -4.78
N GLY A 163 -10.19 2.46 -4.29
CA GLY A 163 -10.67 1.24 -4.95
C GLY A 163 -9.76 0.66 -6.02
N ARG A 164 -8.76 1.40 -6.55
CA ARG A 164 -7.80 0.86 -7.52
C ARG A 164 -6.71 0.01 -6.85
N PRO A 165 -6.05 -0.94 -7.55
CA PRO A 165 -4.90 -1.68 -7.02
C PRO A 165 -3.83 -0.73 -6.50
N SER A 166 -3.16 -1.05 -5.40
CA SER A 166 -2.17 -0.12 -4.82
C SER A 166 -0.94 0.10 -5.74
N PRO A 167 -0.28 1.26 -5.65
CA PRO A 167 0.86 1.59 -6.51
C PRO A 167 2.16 1.00 -5.96
N THR A 168 2.79 0.10 -6.74
CA THR A 168 4.09 -0.49 -6.43
C THR A 168 5.28 0.16 -7.17
N CYS A 169 5.03 1.21 -7.95
CA CYS A 169 6.07 2.01 -8.62
C CYS A 169 5.56 3.44 -8.86
N ALA A 170 6.47 4.39 -9.13
CA ALA A 170 6.10 5.78 -9.40
C ALA A 170 5.15 5.93 -10.60
N GLN A 171 5.29 5.10 -11.63
CA GLN A 171 4.40 5.15 -12.79
C GLN A 171 2.95 4.87 -12.40
N HIS A 172 2.69 3.97 -11.45
CA HIS A 172 1.33 3.72 -10.95
C HIS A 172 0.73 4.94 -10.26
N VAL A 173 1.56 5.70 -9.53
CA VAL A 173 1.15 6.98 -8.91
C VAL A 173 0.84 8.01 -9.98
N ILE A 174 1.68 8.12 -11.01
CA ILE A 174 1.48 9.04 -12.14
C ILE A 174 0.16 8.71 -12.85
N ASP A 175 -0.08 7.43 -13.16
CA ASP A 175 -1.28 6.97 -13.87
C ASP A 175 -2.59 7.35 -13.14
N ASP A 176 -2.55 7.46 -11.81
CA ASP A 176 -3.73 7.75 -10.98
C ASP A 176 -3.84 9.23 -10.54
N LEU A 177 -2.71 9.87 -10.26
CA LEU A 177 -2.65 11.14 -9.51
C LEU A 177 -1.93 12.27 -10.27
N THR A 178 -1.73 12.13 -11.59
CA THR A 178 -1.22 13.22 -12.43
C THR A 178 -2.06 14.49 -12.25
N GLY A 179 -1.40 15.62 -11.99
CA GLY A 179 -2.01 16.93 -11.77
C GLY A 179 -2.70 17.11 -10.43
N LYS A 180 -2.67 16.11 -9.53
CA LYS A 180 -3.35 16.13 -8.23
C LYS A 180 -2.38 16.13 -7.02
N VAL A 181 -1.08 15.96 -7.24
CA VAL A 181 -0.08 15.79 -6.17
C VAL A 181 1.10 16.69 -6.43
N ASP A 182 1.58 17.41 -5.42
CA ASP A 182 2.62 18.42 -5.61
C ASP A 182 3.98 17.78 -6.00
N ILE A 183 4.36 16.70 -5.32
CA ILE A 183 5.66 16.01 -5.54
C ILE A 183 5.49 14.50 -5.59
N ILE A 184 6.17 13.84 -6.53
CA ILE A 184 6.35 12.38 -6.56
C ILE A 184 7.84 12.08 -6.40
N LEU A 185 8.22 11.38 -5.33
CA LEU A 185 9.54 10.80 -5.17
C LEU A 185 9.58 9.45 -5.89
N ASP A 186 10.24 9.37 -7.03
CA ASP A 186 10.43 8.11 -7.75
C ASP A 186 11.67 7.39 -7.23
N GLY A 187 11.44 6.38 -6.38
CA GLY A 187 12.46 5.48 -5.84
C GLY A 187 12.44 4.09 -6.46
N GLY A 188 11.82 3.91 -7.63
CA GLY A 188 11.73 2.60 -8.29
C GLY A 188 10.57 1.72 -7.79
N ARG A 189 10.72 0.39 -7.93
CA ARG A 189 9.71 -0.59 -7.48
C ARG A 189 9.82 -0.83 -5.98
N THR A 190 8.67 -1.06 -5.33
CA THR A 190 8.60 -1.49 -3.92
C THR A 190 9.01 -2.94 -3.76
N GLU A 191 9.54 -3.32 -2.59
CA GLU A 191 10.11 -4.66 -2.34
C GLU A 191 9.08 -5.77 -2.11
N ILE A 192 7.96 -5.47 -1.42
CA ILE A 192 6.97 -6.47 -1.01
C ILE A 192 5.79 -6.50 -1.97
N GLY A 193 5.31 -5.35 -2.42
CA GLY A 193 4.19 -5.24 -3.36
C GLY A 193 2.80 -5.47 -2.78
N LEU A 194 2.69 -5.73 -1.47
CA LEU A 194 1.46 -5.71 -0.68
C LEU A 194 1.57 -4.66 0.44
N GLU A 195 0.44 -4.27 1.01
CA GLU A 195 0.40 -3.39 2.17
C GLU A 195 0.97 -4.04 3.45
N SER A 196 1.16 -3.22 4.49
CA SER A 196 1.57 -3.69 5.81
C SER A 196 0.50 -4.56 6.47
N THR A 197 0.95 -5.51 7.28
CA THR A 197 0.09 -6.21 8.23
C THR A 197 -0.39 -5.21 9.29
N VAL A 198 -1.68 -5.21 9.59
CA VAL A 198 -2.29 -4.34 10.60
C VAL A 198 -2.80 -5.18 11.75
N ILE A 199 -2.36 -4.87 12.97
CA ILE A 199 -2.78 -5.55 14.20
C ILE A 199 -3.38 -4.56 15.20
N ASP A 200 -4.54 -4.91 15.76
CA ASP A 200 -5.19 -4.21 16.86
C ASP A 200 -4.58 -4.64 18.19
N MET A 201 -3.94 -3.68 18.85
CA MET A 201 -3.32 -3.85 20.17
C MET A 201 -4.15 -3.19 21.28
N THR A 202 -5.38 -2.75 21.01
CA THR A 202 -6.22 -2.01 21.96
C THR A 202 -7.11 -2.91 22.81
N ARG A 203 -7.32 -4.16 22.41
CA ARG A 203 -8.18 -5.13 23.10
C ARG A 203 -7.56 -6.52 23.05
N ARG A 204 -7.78 -7.30 24.11
CA ARG A 204 -7.40 -8.72 24.16
C ARG A 204 -8.62 -9.61 23.86
N PRO A 205 -8.45 -10.75 23.16
CA PRO A 205 -7.23 -11.16 22.47
C PRO A 205 -6.88 -10.21 21.32
N PHE A 206 -5.58 -10.02 21.04
CA PHE A 206 -5.14 -9.14 19.95
C PHE A 206 -5.56 -9.70 18.59
N ARG A 207 -5.90 -8.79 17.66
CA ARG A 207 -6.53 -9.14 16.38
C ARG A 207 -5.74 -8.64 15.19
N ILE A 208 -5.44 -9.51 14.23
CA ILE A 208 -4.94 -9.09 12.92
C ILE A 208 -6.12 -8.55 12.13
N LEU A 209 -6.13 -7.23 11.90
CA LEU A 209 -7.17 -6.53 11.15
C LEU A 209 -6.96 -6.64 9.64
N ARG A 210 -5.70 -6.72 9.21
CA ARG A 210 -5.34 -6.86 7.79
C ARG A 210 -4.08 -7.71 7.64
N PRO A 211 -4.14 -8.84 6.90
CA PRO A 211 -2.94 -9.57 6.48
C PRO A 211 -2.03 -8.71 5.59
N GLY A 212 -0.74 -9.00 5.55
CA GLY A 212 0.23 -8.23 4.79
C GLY A 212 1.65 -8.79 4.95
N GLY A 213 2.65 -7.92 4.84
CA GLY A 213 4.08 -8.29 4.81
C GLY A 213 4.63 -9.10 6.00
N ILE A 214 3.91 -9.18 7.13
CA ILE A 214 4.24 -10.03 8.30
C ILE A 214 3.16 -11.10 8.45
N THR A 215 3.58 -12.37 8.50
CA THR A 215 2.66 -13.51 8.57
C THR A 215 2.07 -13.71 9.96
N MET A 216 0.89 -14.35 10.03
CA MET A 216 0.27 -14.72 11.30
C MET A 216 1.17 -15.61 12.16
N LYS A 217 1.97 -16.49 11.54
CA LYS A 217 2.92 -17.37 12.24
C LYS A 217 4.01 -16.57 12.96
N GLU A 218 4.54 -15.54 12.31
CA GLU A 218 5.56 -14.66 12.89
C GLU A 218 5.00 -13.86 14.07
N ILE A 219 3.77 -13.36 13.97
CA ILE A 219 3.09 -12.66 15.07
C ILE A 219 2.83 -13.60 16.26
N ARG A 220 2.30 -14.80 15.99
CA ARG A 220 2.01 -15.81 17.04
C ARG A 220 3.26 -16.25 17.80
N ARG A 221 4.43 -16.26 17.15
CA ARG A 221 5.70 -16.58 17.80
C ARG A 221 6.02 -15.62 18.95
N LEU A 222 5.63 -14.35 18.84
CA LEU A 222 5.90 -13.33 19.86
C LEU A 222 4.76 -13.17 20.86
N LEU A 223 3.51 -13.27 20.41
CA LEU A 223 2.33 -12.95 21.22
C LEU A 223 1.56 -14.17 21.74
N GLY A 224 1.87 -15.37 21.25
CA GLY A 224 1.04 -16.55 21.50
C GLY A 224 -0.29 -16.45 20.75
N LYS A 225 -1.41 -16.36 21.47
CA LYS A 225 -2.75 -16.36 20.86
C LYS A 225 -3.08 -15.01 20.23
N VAL A 226 -3.27 -15.00 18.91
CA VAL A 226 -3.90 -13.89 18.16
C VAL A 226 -5.00 -14.42 17.26
N GLU A 227 -6.02 -13.59 17.07
CA GLU A 227 -7.19 -13.88 16.25
C GLU A 227 -7.09 -13.14 14.91
N LEU A 228 -7.68 -13.71 13.86
CA LEU A 228 -7.95 -12.98 12.62
C LEU A 228 -9.29 -12.28 12.80
N ASN A 229 -9.41 -11.06 12.29
CA ASN A 229 -10.68 -10.37 12.37
C ASN A 229 -11.79 -11.13 11.62
N SER A 230 -12.92 -11.39 12.28
CA SER A 230 -14.11 -12.03 11.73
C SER A 230 -15.31 -11.09 11.62
N ASP A 231 -15.25 -9.90 12.22
CA ASP A 231 -16.43 -9.07 12.48
C ASP A 231 -16.44 -7.80 11.60
N GLU A 232 -17.56 -7.51 10.95
CA GLU A 232 -17.75 -6.34 10.07
C GLU A 232 -17.58 -4.99 10.80
N SER A 233 -17.78 -4.93 12.11
CA SER A 233 -17.61 -3.69 12.88
C SER A 233 -16.14 -3.30 13.09
N ASP A 234 -15.23 -4.27 13.16
CA ASP A 234 -13.79 -4.04 13.30
C ASP A 234 -13.13 -3.74 11.94
N ILE A 235 -13.80 -4.05 10.81
CA ILE A 235 -13.39 -3.65 9.45
C ILE A 235 -13.26 -2.12 9.32
N ILE A 236 -14.15 -1.36 9.97
CA ILE A 236 -14.17 0.11 9.92
C ILE A 236 -12.99 0.71 10.70
N ARG A 237 -12.39 -0.02 11.64
CA ARG A 237 -11.26 0.45 12.46
C ARG A 237 -9.91 0.37 11.77
N SER A 238 -9.83 -0.26 10.60
CA SER A 238 -8.57 -0.52 9.92
C SER A 238 -8.56 0.06 8.50
N PRO A 239 -7.48 0.73 8.10
CA PRO A 239 -7.32 1.20 6.74
C PRO A 239 -7.38 0.04 5.73
N GLY A 240 -8.26 0.16 4.75
CA GLY A 240 -8.28 -0.73 3.58
C GLY A 240 -8.87 -2.12 3.77
N VAL A 241 -9.85 -2.25 4.66
CA VAL A 241 -10.63 -3.49 4.86
C VAL A 241 -12.03 -3.38 4.22
N LEU A 242 -12.35 -2.27 3.55
CA LEU A 242 -13.63 -2.09 2.85
C LEU A 242 -13.79 -3.06 1.66
N PRO A 243 -15.02 -3.53 1.33
CA PRO A 243 -15.28 -4.65 0.41
C PRO A 243 -14.70 -4.54 -1.01
N HIS A 244 -14.36 -3.33 -1.48
CA HIS A 244 -13.87 -3.07 -2.84
C HIS A 244 -12.59 -2.23 -2.84
N HIS A 245 -11.59 -2.62 -2.04
CA HIS A 245 -10.38 -1.81 -1.88
C HIS A 245 -9.35 -1.95 -3.03
N TYR A 246 -9.36 -3.08 -3.76
CA TYR A 246 -8.36 -3.38 -4.83
C TYR A 246 -8.99 -3.95 -6.11
N SER A 247 -9.97 -3.25 -6.66
CA SER A 247 -10.64 -3.68 -7.89
C SER A 247 -9.92 -3.10 -9.13
N PRO A 248 -9.35 -3.95 -10.01
CA PRO A 248 -8.98 -3.51 -11.35
C PRO A 248 -10.23 -3.03 -12.11
N LYS A 249 -10.05 -2.33 -13.23
CA LYS A 249 -11.18 -1.93 -14.09
C LYS A 249 -11.85 -3.15 -14.73
N ALA A 250 -11.06 -4.18 -15.04
CA ALA A 250 -11.55 -5.44 -15.56
C ALA A 250 -12.33 -6.22 -14.49
N LYS A 251 -13.29 -7.05 -14.92
CA LYS A 251 -13.95 -7.99 -14.01
C LYS A 251 -12.92 -9.03 -13.53
N LEU A 252 -12.64 -9.08 -12.23
CA LEU A 252 -11.74 -10.08 -11.64
C LEU A 252 -12.52 -11.29 -11.14
N LEU A 253 -12.12 -12.48 -11.56
CA LEU A 253 -12.62 -13.76 -11.08
C LEU A 253 -11.47 -14.55 -10.47
N LEU A 254 -11.54 -14.81 -9.16
CA LEU A 254 -10.62 -15.70 -8.47
C LEU A 254 -11.19 -17.12 -8.51
N VAL A 255 -10.42 -18.07 -9.04
CA VAL A 255 -10.75 -19.50 -8.93
C VAL A 255 -9.91 -20.06 -7.79
N GLU A 256 -10.56 -20.35 -6.66
CA GLU A 256 -9.89 -20.83 -5.46
C GLU A 256 -9.14 -22.15 -5.68
N LYS A 257 -8.13 -22.38 -4.85
CA LYS A 257 -7.31 -23.59 -4.92
C LYS A 257 -8.16 -24.81 -4.59
N GLY A 258 -8.21 -25.77 -5.51
CA GLY A 258 -8.97 -26.99 -5.31
C GLY A 258 -8.91 -27.96 -6.49
N ASN A 259 -9.58 -29.09 -6.36
CA ASN A 259 -9.67 -30.08 -7.43
C ASN A 259 -10.36 -29.47 -8.65
N GLY A 260 -9.74 -29.62 -9.82
CA GLY A 260 -10.29 -29.09 -11.08
C GLY A 260 -10.13 -27.58 -11.29
N GLN A 261 -9.43 -26.84 -10.42
CA GLN A 261 -9.20 -25.40 -10.52
C GLN A 261 -8.82 -24.95 -11.94
N ILE A 262 -7.83 -25.61 -12.55
CA ILE A 262 -7.37 -25.26 -13.91
C ILE A 262 -8.43 -25.52 -14.98
N ASN A 263 -9.23 -26.59 -14.84
CA ASN A 263 -10.31 -26.88 -15.79
C ASN A 263 -11.42 -25.84 -15.67
N GLU A 264 -11.73 -25.40 -14.45
CA GLU A 264 -12.70 -24.34 -14.20
C GLU A 264 -12.23 -22.99 -14.77
N MET A 265 -10.97 -22.62 -14.56
CA MET A 265 -10.38 -21.43 -15.18
C MET A 265 -10.49 -21.46 -16.71
N LYS A 266 -10.18 -22.60 -17.35
CA LYS A 266 -10.32 -22.77 -18.80
C LYS A 266 -11.77 -22.63 -19.25
N ARG A 267 -12.71 -23.26 -18.52
CA ARG A 267 -14.15 -23.18 -18.82
C ARG A 267 -14.64 -21.73 -18.78
N LEU A 268 -14.26 -20.97 -17.75
CA LEU A 268 -14.57 -19.55 -17.63
C LEU A 268 -13.95 -18.73 -18.76
N ALA A 269 -12.67 -18.94 -19.06
CA ALA A 269 -11.96 -18.22 -20.11
C ALA A 269 -12.61 -18.41 -21.48
N LEU A 270 -12.95 -19.66 -21.83
CA LEU A 270 -13.63 -19.99 -23.08
C LEU A 270 -15.05 -19.41 -23.15
N ASN A 271 -15.79 -19.41 -22.03
CA ASN A 271 -17.12 -18.82 -21.98
C ASN A 271 -17.08 -17.31 -22.28
N PHE A 272 -16.22 -16.55 -21.60
CA PHE A 272 -16.06 -15.12 -21.87
C PHE A 272 -15.51 -14.86 -23.28
N LYS A 273 -14.64 -15.74 -23.80
CA LYS A 273 -14.14 -15.62 -25.17
C LYS A 273 -15.26 -15.73 -26.21
N LYS A 274 -16.20 -16.66 -26.02
CA LYS A 274 -17.39 -16.81 -26.88
C LYS A 274 -18.30 -15.57 -26.84
N GLN A 275 -18.27 -14.80 -25.76
CA GLN A 275 -18.98 -13.53 -25.63
C GLN A 275 -18.21 -12.34 -26.22
N GLY A 276 -17.09 -12.58 -26.93
CA GLY A 276 -16.27 -11.53 -27.54
C GLY A 276 -15.45 -10.69 -26.56
N LYS A 277 -15.25 -11.17 -25.31
CA LYS A 277 -14.46 -10.46 -24.30
C LYS A 277 -12.96 -10.71 -24.45
N ASN A 278 -12.15 -9.71 -24.16
CA ASN A 278 -10.71 -9.83 -24.00
C ASN A 278 -10.41 -10.41 -22.61
N ILE A 279 -9.72 -11.56 -22.56
CA ILE A 279 -9.43 -12.26 -21.31
C ILE A 279 -7.95 -12.19 -20.96
N GLY A 280 -7.67 -11.80 -19.72
CA GLY A 280 -6.38 -11.90 -19.06
C GLY A 280 -6.37 -13.09 -18.10
N ILE A 281 -5.29 -13.86 -18.10
CA ILE A 281 -5.08 -15.01 -17.24
C ILE A 281 -3.92 -14.72 -16.30
N MET A 282 -4.19 -14.69 -15.00
CA MET A 282 -3.17 -14.56 -13.96
C MET A 282 -2.91 -15.93 -13.33
N VAL A 283 -1.74 -16.50 -13.54
CA VAL A 283 -1.43 -17.89 -13.16
C VAL A 283 -0.03 -18.02 -12.59
N THR A 284 0.19 -19.12 -11.87
CA THR A 284 1.51 -19.52 -11.41
C THR A 284 2.37 -20.02 -12.58
N SER A 285 3.69 -19.97 -12.40
CA SER A 285 4.67 -20.39 -13.41
C SER A 285 4.50 -21.84 -13.84
N GLU A 286 4.04 -22.68 -12.93
CA GLU A 286 3.78 -24.12 -13.08
C GLU A 286 2.59 -24.38 -14.03
N ASN A 287 1.69 -23.41 -14.17
CA ASN A 287 0.46 -23.54 -14.93
C ASN A 287 0.42 -22.69 -16.20
N GLN A 288 1.42 -21.84 -16.46
CA GLN A 288 1.43 -20.89 -17.59
C GLN A 288 1.16 -21.55 -18.96
N ASN A 289 1.79 -22.70 -19.21
CA ASN A 289 1.69 -23.42 -20.50
C ASN A 289 0.31 -24.05 -20.73
N LYS A 290 -0.58 -24.04 -19.73
CA LYS A 290 -1.93 -24.62 -19.82
C LYS A 290 -2.94 -23.66 -20.45
N PHE A 291 -2.59 -22.39 -20.67
CA PHE A 291 -3.51 -21.34 -21.13
C PHE A 291 -3.10 -20.69 -22.47
N ASN A 292 -2.52 -21.47 -23.37
CA ASN A 292 -2.11 -20.98 -24.70
C ASN A 292 -3.25 -20.27 -25.44
N GLY A 293 -2.95 -19.14 -26.08
CA GLY A 293 -3.92 -18.34 -26.83
C GLY A 293 -4.74 -17.35 -25.99
N PHE A 294 -4.35 -17.12 -24.74
CA PHE A 294 -4.83 -16.02 -23.89
C PHE A 294 -3.69 -15.06 -23.54
N LYS A 295 -4.02 -13.85 -23.06
CA LYS A 295 -3.04 -12.92 -22.50
C LYS A 295 -2.67 -13.41 -21.10
N ILE A 296 -1.46 -13.92 -20.93
CA ILE A 296 -1.01 -14.51 -19.68
C ILE A 296 -0.09 -13.54 -18.94
N GLN A 297 -0.30 -13.42 -17.63
CA GLN A 297 0.63 -12.78 -16.70
C GLN A 297 0.99 -13.77 -15.60
N VAL A 298 2.28 -14.08 -15.45
CA VAL A 298 2.75 -15.01 -14.44
C VAL A 298 2.94 -14.27 -13.12
N ILE A 299 2.20 -14.66 -12.08
CA ILE A 299 2.26 -14.02 -10.77
C ILE A 299 3.51 -14.42 -9.98
N GLY A 300 3.99 -15.65 -10.16
CA GLY A 300 5.12 -16.23 -9.44
C GLY A 300 5.02 -17.75 -9.42
N SER A 301 5.76 -18.40 -8.52
CA SER A 301 5.62 -19.83 -8.24
C SER A 301 4.65 -20.07 -7.08
N ILE A 302 3.94 -21.20 -7.10
CA ILE A 302 3.08 -21.61 -5.97
C ILE A 302 3.86 -21.82 -4.66
N ASN A 303 5.17 -22.05 -4.77
CA ASN A 303 6.08 -22.22 -3.64
C ASN A 303 6.78 -20.91 -3.23
N ASP A 304 6.50 -19.80 -3.92
CA ASP A 304 7.07 -18.49 -3.65
C ASP A 304 5.97 -17.41 -3.57
N SER A 305 5.30 -17.36 -2.41
CA SER A 305 4.26 -16.37 -2.13
C SER A 305 4.79 -14.93 -2.09
N ARG A 306 6.09 -14.72 -1.86
CA ARG A 306 6.71 -13.39 -1.84
C ARG A 306 6.78 -12.80 -3.24
N THR A 307 7.20 -13.59 -4.23
CA THR A 307 7.15 -13.16 -5.63
C THR A 307 5.70 -12.92 -6.08
N CYS A 308 4.76 -13.76 -5.63
CA CYS A 308 3.34 -13.55 -5.93
C CYS A 308 2.82 -12.21 -5.39
N ALA A 309 3.11 -11.91 -4.12
CA ALA A 309 2.80 -10.64 -3.47
C ALA A 309 3.43 -9.44 -4.21
N PHE A 310 4.72 -9.54 -4.56
CA PHE A 310 5.46 -8.50 -5.27
C PHE A 310 4.84 -8.13 -6.63
N ASN A 311 4.30 -9.13 -7.33
CA ASN A 311 3.75 -8.95 -8.67
C ASN A 311 2.27 -8.60 -8.70
N LEU A 312 1.48 -8.96 -7.67
CA LEU A 312 0.01 -8.93 -7.69
C LEU A 312 -0.55 -7.61 -8.23
N PHE A 313 -0.29 -6.48 -7.56
CA PHE A 313 -0.85 -5.19 -7.98
C PHE A 313 -0.27 -4.70 -9.32
N SER A 314 0.99 -5.01 -9.61
CA SER A 314 1.60 -4.64 -10.90
C SER A 314 0.93 -5.35 -12.06
N ILE A 315 0.57 -6.63 -11.90
CA ILE A 315 -0.14 -7.41 -12.91
C ILE A 315 -1.57 -6.93 -13.06
N LEU A 316 -2.29 -6.68 -11.95
CA LEU A 316 -3.64 -6.13 -12.03
C LEU A 316 -3.65 -4.80 -12.80
N ARG A 317 -2.63 -3.96 -12.59
CA ARG A 317 -2.45 -2.70 -13.34
C ARG A 317 -2.00 -2.91 -14.79
N SER A 318 -1.27 -3.97 -15.13
CA SER A 318 -0.92 -4.25 -16.53
C SER A 318 -2.15 -4.66 -17.32
N PHE A 319 -3.05 -5.46 -16.76
CA PHE A 319 -4.32 -5.82 -17.40
C PHE A 319 -5.22 -4.61 -17.67
N ASP A 320 -5.26 -3.64 -16.75
CA ASP A 320 -5.93 -2.35 -16.98
C ASP A 320 -5.37 -1.60 -18.20
N LYS A 321 -4.04 -1.61 -18.39
CA LYS A 321 -3.37 -0.97 -19.54
C LYS A 321 -3.62 -1.71 -20.84
N GLU A 322 -3.66 -3.03 -20.77
CA GLU A 322 -3.95 -3.92 -21.91
C GLU A 322 -5.45 -3.95 -22.28
N LYS A 323 -6.30 -3.23 -21.53
CA LYS A 323 -7.75 -3.13 -21.73
C LYS A 323 -8.43 -4.50 -21.76
N VAL A 324 -8.01 -5.38 -20.84
CA VAL A 324 -8.68 -6.66 -20.62
C VAL A 324 -10.07 -6.41 -20.03
N ASP A 325 -11.07 -7.17 -20.49
CA ASP A 325 -12.44 -7.08 -19.98
C ASP A 325 -12.63 -7.95 -18.73
N VAL A 326 -12.00 -9.14 -18.71
CA VAL A 326 -12.10 -10.13 -17.64
C VAL A 326 -10.73 -10.69 -17.29
N ILE A 327 -10.35 -10.63 -16.01
CA ILE A 327 -9.17 -11.29 -15.46
C ILE A 327 -9.63 -12.56 -14.74
N ILE A 328 -9.05 -13.70 -15.09
CA ILE A 328 -9.25 -14.97 -14.36
C ILE A 328 -7.95 -15.30 -13.65
N ALA A 329 -8.00 -15.33 -12.32
CA ALA A 329 -6.83 -15.50 -11.45
C ALA A 329 -6.83 -16.86 -10.76
N GLU A 330 -5.66 -17.49 -10.73
CA GLU A 330 -5.39 -18.72 -9.99
C GLU A 330 -5.21 -18.43 -8.49
N GLY A 331 -6.05 -19.05 -7.66
CA GLY A 331 -5.87 -19.03 -6.20
C GLY A 331 -4.71 -19.94 -5.76
N ILE A 332 -3.79 -19.40 -4.95
CA ILE A 332 -2.58 -20.13 -4.48
C ILE A 332 -2.73 -20.75 -3.07
N GLY A 333 -3.85 -20.49 -2.38
CA GLY A 333 -4.19 -20.97 -1.04
C GLY A 333 -3.88 -19.96 0.07
N LEU A 334 -4.13 -20.33 1.33
CA LEU A 334 -4.04 -19.44 2.51
C LEU A 334 -2.71 -19.53 3.29
N ARG A 335 -1.72 -20.25 2.76
CA ARG A 335 -0.42 -20.42 3.44
C ARG A 335 0.58 -19.40 2.89
N GLY A 336 1.22 -18.63 3.78
CA GLY A 336 2.24 -17.66 3.40
C GLY A 336 1.86 -16.23 3.80
N LEU A 337 2.21 -15.28 2.93
CA LEU A 337 1.80 -13.87 3.00
C LEU A 337 0.32 -13.69 2.70
#